data_AF-A0A127EEC0-F1
#
_entry.id   AF-A0A127EEC0-F1
#
_cell.length_a   1.000
_cell.length_b   1.000
_cell.length_c   1.000
_cell.angle_alpha   90.00
_cell.angle_beta   90.00
_cell.angle_gamma   90.00
#
_symmetry.space_group_name_H-M   'P 1'
#
loop_
_entity.id
_entity.type
_entity.pdbx_description
1 polymer ?
#
loop_
_entity_poly.entity_id
_entity_poly.type
_entity_poly.pdbx_seq_one_letter_code
_entity_poly.pdbx_strand_id
1 'polypeptide(L)'
;MFGLFKKELKLIAPATGKTIDLSQVPDQVFAEKMAGDGVAIEVTGDTIVAPADGELSLVFKTNHAFAMTLSNGIELLVHVGIDTVSLEGEGFERLTEPGQQVKAGTPILKIDRDFILGKGLKLHTPVLITNPDMVKDMKPVIGKTVTAGNDTVLTYKVK
;
A
#
# COMPACT_ATOMS: atom_id res chain seq x y z
N MET A 1 -5.94 29.27 -24.19
CA MET A 1 -6.80 28.15 -24.65
C MET A 1 -5.92 26.94 -24.92
N PHE A 2 -5.62 26.11 -23.92
CA PHE A 2 -5.09 24.75 -24.09
C PHE A 2 -5.38 23.99 -22.79
N GLY A 3 -6.49 23.25 -22.78
CA GLY A 3 -6.90 22.40 -21.66
C GLY A 3 -5.91 21.25 -21.49
N LEU A 4 -4.96 21.41 -20.57
CA LEU A 4 -4.07 20.34 -20.12
C LEU A 4 -4.85 19.44 -19.16
N PHE A 5 -5.64 18.51 -19.71
CA PHE A 5 -6.17 17.39 -18.94
C PHE A 5 -4.98 16.59 -18.41
N LYS A 6 -4.66 16.77 -17.12
CA LYS A 6 -3.64 15.96 -16.45
C LYS A 6 -4.10 14.52 -16.42
N LYS A 7 -3.24 13.61 -16.90
CA LYS A 7 -3.47 12.16 -16.96
C LYS A 7 -3.80 11.66 -15.56
N GLU A 8 -4.96 11.02 -15.42
CA GLU A 8 -5.33 10.31 -14.20
C GLU A 8 -4.44 9.07 -14.06
N LEU A 9 -3.85 8.92 -12.89
CA LEU A 9 -3.00 7.81 -12.51
C LEU A 9 -3.75 6.92 -11.52
N LYS A 10 -3.26 5.68 -11.36
CA LYS A 10 -3.89 4.68 -10.52
C LYS A 10 -2.87 3.87 -9.75
N LEU A 11 -3.24 3.48 -8.53
CA LEU A 11 -2.60 2.40 -7.79
C LEU A 11 -3.48 1.16 -7.89
N ILE A 12 -2.86 0.02 -8.17
CA ILE A 12 -3.53 -1.28 -8.09
C ILE A 12 -3.43 -1.86 -6.68
N ALA A 13 -4.27 -2.83 -6.37
CA ALA A 13 -4.29 -3.51 -5.09
C ALA A 13 -2.94 -4.20 -4.85
N PRO A 14 -2.19 -3.84 -3.79
CA PRO A 14 -0.99 -4.56 -3.41
C PRO A 14 -1.31 -5.91 -2.76
N ALA A 15 -2.56 -6.17 -2.35
CA ALA A 15 -2.96 -7.42 -1.74
C ALA A 15 -4.41 -7.76 -2.09
N THR A 16 -4.73 -9.05 -2.12
CA THR A 16 -6.12 -9.52 -2.27
C THR A 16 -6.84 -9.29 -0.95
N GLY A 17 -8.06 -8.75 -1.00
CA GLY A 17 -8.83 -8.44 0.20
C GLY A 17 -10.02 -7.53 -0.07
N LYS A 18 -10.47 -6.83 0.96
CA LYS A 18 -11.54 -5.84 0.87
C LYS A 18 -11.01 -4.45 1.16
N THR A 19 -11.27 -3.49 0.27
CA THR A 19 -10.88 -2.10 0.51
C THR A 19 -11.77 -1.46 1.58
N ILE A 20 -11.14 -0.71 2.47
CA ILE A 20 -11.77 0.01 3.57
C ILE A 20 -11.24 1.44 3.63
N ASP A 21 -12.04 2.33 4.23
CA ASP A 21 -11.60 3.71 4.46
C ASP A 21 -10.51 3.73 5.54
N LEU A 22 -9.55 4.65 5.43
CA LEU A 22 -8.48 4.79 6.43
C LEU A 22 -9.05 5.04 7.83
N SER A 23 -10.19 5.74 7.95
CA SER A 23 -10.87 5.95 9.24
C SER A 23 -11.31 4.67 9.96
N GLN A 24 -11.35 3.53 9.27
CA GLN A 24 -11.66 2.22 9.86
C GLN A 24 -10.40 1.49 10.36
N VAL A 25 -9.21 1.99 10.06
CA VAL A 25 -7.95 1.44 10.55
C VAL A 25 -7.82 1.79 12.04
N PRO A 26 -7.59 0.81 12.94
CA PRO A 26 -7.53 1.05 14.39
C PRO A 26 -6.18 1.63 14.84
N ASP A 27 -5.71 2.68 14.16
CA ASP A 27 -4.48 3.40 14.45
C ASP A 27 -4.65 4.84 13.97
N GLN A 28 -4.47 5.82 14.88
CA GLN A 28 -4.70 7.23 14.60
C GLN A 28 -3.76 7.80 13.53
N VAL A 29 -2.51 7.31 13.45
CA VAL A 29 -1.54 7.78 12.46
C VAL A 29 -2.05 7.54 11.04
N PHE A 30 -2.75 6.43 10.83
CA PHE A 30 -3.37 6.09 9.54
C PHE A 30 -4.79 6.66 9.42
N ALA A 31 -5.62 6.54 10.45
CA ALA A 31 -7.01 6.98 10.41
C ALA A 31 -7.17 8.49 10.23
N GLU A 32 -6.27 9.27 10.81
CA GLU A 32 -6.23 10.73 10.70
C GLU A 32 -5.30 11.20 9.56
N LYS A 33 -4.80 10.25 8.73
CA LYS A 33 -3.97 10.52 7.54
C LYS A 33 -2.66 11.25 7.86
N MET A 34 -2.14 11.11 9.08
CA MET A 34 -0.90 11.77 9.51
C MET A 34 0.33 11.25 8.75
N ALA A 35 0.33 9.97 8.40
CA ALA A 35 1.41 9.35 7.60
C ALA A 35 1.23 9.49 6.08
N GLY A 36 0.11 10.04 5.61
CA GLY A 36 -0.24 10.11 4.20
C GLY A 36 -1.73 9.83 3.97
N ASP A 37 -2.18 10.02 2.72
CA ASP A 37 -3.57 9.79 2.31
C ASP A 37 -3.65 8.64 1.29
N GLY A 38 -4.78 7.93 1.26
CA GLY A 38 -4.97 6.77 0.41
C GLY A 38 -6.13 5.89 0.84
N VAL A 39 -5.87 4.58 0.89
CA VAL A 39 -6.87 3.53 1.15
C VAL A 39 -6.23 2.44 2.03
N ALA A 40 -7.03 1.68 2.76
CA ALA A 40 -6.56 0.46 3.42
C ALA A 40 -7.24 -0.78 2.84
N ILE A 41 -6.60 -1.93 3.00
CA ILE A 41 -7.14 -3.23 2.58
C ILE A 41 -7.18 -4.14 3.81
N GLU A 42 -8.35 -4.72 4.10
CA GLU A 42 -8.45 -5.88 4.98
C GLU A 42 -8.01 -7.13 4.20
N VAL A 43 -6.78 -7.56 4.44
CA VAL A 43 -6.08 -8.52 3.57
C VAL A 43 -6.53 -9.97 3.79
N THR A 44 -6.88 -10.63 2.69
CA THR A 44 -7.25 -12.05 2.64
C THR A 44 -6.24 -12.94 1.90
N GLY A 45 -5.34 -12.35 1.11
CA GLY A 45 -4.25 -13.05 0.41
C GLY A 45 -2.92 -13.01 1.17
N ASP A 46 -1.98 -13.88 0.78
CA ASP A 46 -0.68 -14.06 1.45
C ASP A 46 0.48 -13.31 0.78
N THR A 47 0.25 -12.73 -0.40
CA THR A 47 1.29 -12.08 -1.20
C THR A 47 0.99 -10.60 -1.31
N ILE A 48 2.00 -9.78 -1.01
CA ILE A 48 1.95 -8.33 -1.14
C ILE A 48 2.82 -7.92 -2.34
N VAL A 49 2.20 -7.25 -3.30
CA VAL A 49 2.81 -6.84 -4.57
C VAL A 49 2.97 -5.33 -4.65
N ALA A 50 3.83 -4.87 -5.56
CA ALA A 50 3.98 -3.44 -5.86
C ALA A 50 2.67 -2.86 -6.42
N PRO A 51 2.12 -1.76 -5.83
CA PRO A 51 0.89 -1.14 -6.29
C PRO A 51 1.06 -0.29 -7.58
N ALA A 52 2.29 -0.04 -8.01
CA ALA A 52 2.61 0.77 -9.20
C ALA A 52 4.01 0.44 -9.74
N ASP A 53 4.34 0.98 -10.91
CA ASP A 53 5.70 0.96 -11.45
C ASP A 53 6.58 1.99 -10.74
N GLY A 54 7.75 1.57 -10.25
CA GLY A 54 8.68 2.48 -9.58
C GLY A 54 9.87 1.77 -8.98
N GLU A 55 10.62 2.51 -8.17
CA GLU A 55 11.72 1.95 -7.37
C GLU A 55 11.19 1.51 -6.00
N LEU A 56 11.57 0.31 -5.56
CA LEU A 56 11.39 -0.12 -4.18
C LEU A 56 12.43 0.58 -3.30
N SER A 57 12.12 1.79 -2.85
CA SER A 57 13.10 2.66 -2.17
C SER A 57 13.49 2.17 -0.77
N LEU A 58 12.58 1.49 -0.07
CA LEU A 58 12.84 0.94 1.26
C LEU A 58 12.01 -0.31 1.50
N VAL A 59 12.61 -1.32 2.15
CA VAL A 59 11.90 -2.38 2.86
C VAL A 59 12.29 -2.28 4.33
N PHE A 60 11.32 -2.21 5.23
CA PHE A 60 11.57 -2.06 6.66
C PHE A 60 12.32 -3.28 7.20
N LYS A 61 13.10 -3.10 8.28
CA LYS A 61 13.96 -4.16 8.84
C LYS A 61 13.18 -5.42 9.21
N THR A 62 11.98 -5.25 9.75
CA THR A 62 11.08 -6.35 10.14
C THR A 62 10.13 -6.78 9.01
N ASN A 63 10.38 -6.37 7.76
CA ASN A 63 9.65 -6.79 6.56
C ASN A 63 8.13 -6.56 6.55
N HIS A 64 7.57 -5.83 7.52
CA HIS A 64 6.14 -5.56 7.60
C HIS A 64 5.68 -4.41 6.70
N ALA A 65 6.59 -3.62 6.15
CA ALA A 65 6.26 -2.48 5.32
C ALA A 65 7.33 -2.23 4.26
N PHE A 66 6.93 -1.54 3.19
CA PHE A 66 7.84 -1.05 2.17
C PHE A 66 7.39 0.29 1.62
N ALA A 67 8.37 1.09 1.17
CA ALA A 67 8.15 2.34 0.49
C ALA A 67 8.59 2.23 -0.98
N MET A 68 7.93 3.00 -1.84
CA MET A 68 8.29 3.10 -3.26
C MET A 68 8.36 4.54 -3.70
N THR A 69 9.26 4.83 -4.62
CA THR A 69 9.34 6.13 -5.30
C THR A 69 9.01 5.92 -6.77
N LEU A 70 7.97 6.60 -7.25
CA LEU A 70 7.56 6.53 -8.66
C LEU A 70 8.34 7.55 -9.50
N SER A 71 8.39 7.32 -10.82
CA SER A 71 9.13 8.20 -11.76
C SER A 71 8.61 9.65 -11.84
N ASN A 72 7.41 9.90 -11.33
CA ASN A 72 6.80 11.22 -11.24
C ASN A 72 7.00 11.90 -9.87
N GLY A 73 7.84 11.33 -9.00
CA GLY A 73 8.15 11.86 -7.67
C GLY A 73 7.13 11.54 -6.59
N ILE A 74 6.08 10.77 -6.90
CA ILE A 74 5.13 10.29 -5.88
C ILE A 74 5.79 9.22 -5.02
N GLU A 75 5.62 9.35 -3.71
CA GLU A 75 6.12 8.42 -2.73
C GLU A 75 4.96 7.60 -2.17
N LEU A 76 5.14 6.29 -2.13
CA LEU A 76 4.15 5.34 -1.64
C LEU A 76 4.64 4.64 -0.39
N LEU A 77 3.70 4.29 0.49
CA LEU A 77 3.91 3.40 1.63
C LEU A 77 2.85 2.30 1.62
N VAL A 78 3.29 1.04 1.70
CA VAL A 78 2.43 -0.10 2.00
C VAL A 78 2.84 -0.67 3.35
N HIS A 79 1.95 -0.60 4.34
CA HIS A 79 2.20 -1.06 5.70
C HIS A 79 1.30 -2.25 6.01
N VAL A 80 1.86 -3.44 6.18
CA VAL A 80 1.11 -4.69 6.26
C VAL A 80 0.65 -4.96 7.69
N GLY A 81 -0.64 -4.82 7.93
CA GLY A 81 -1.26 -4.95 9.25
C GLY A 81 -0.93 -3.80 10.21
N ILE A 82 -1.51 -3.86 11.41
CA ILE A 82 -1.32 -2.88 12.49
C ILE A 82 -0.51 -3.52 13.61
N ASP A 83 0.43 -2.76 14.18
CA ASP A 83 1.41 -3.19 15.20
C ASP A 83 2.31 -4.37 14.79
N THR A 84 2.31 -4.77 13.52
CA THR A 84 3.08 -5.92 13.01
C THR A 84 4.59 -5.75 13.08
N VAL A 85 5.08 -4.52 13.30
CA VAL A 85 6.49 -4.27 13.65
C VAL A 85 6.91 -5.05 14.91
N SER A 86 6.00 -5.30 15.85
CA SER A 86 6.26 -6.04 17.10
C SER A 86 6.54 -7.53 16.87
N LEU A 87 6.31 -8.05 15.67
CA LEU A 87 6.63 -9.43 15.30
C LEU A 87 8.10 -9.63 14.93
N GLU A 88 8.89 -8.55 14.88
CA GLU A 88 10.33 -8.59 14.61
C GLU A 88 10.72 -9.30 13.30
N GLY A 89 9.78 -9.38 12.34
CA GLY A 89 9.95 -10.06 11.05
C GLY A 89 9.40 -11.48 10.99
N GLU A 90 8.95 -12.05 12.11
CA GLU A 90 8.25 -13.33 12.11
C GLU A 90 6.93 -13.23 11.34
N GLY A 91 6.68 -14.23 10.47
CA GLY A 91 5.52 -14.24 9.59
C GLY A 91 5.66 -13.40 8.33
N PHE A 92 6.85 -12.83 8.05
CA PHE A 92 7.13 -12.10 6.81
C PHE A 92 8.33 -12.70 6.07
N GLU A 93 8.19 -12.87 4.76
CA GLU A 93 9.26 -13.25 3.84
C GLU A 93 9.45 -12.12 2.82
N ARG A 94 10.68 -11.63 2.69
CA ARG A 94 11.04 -10.65 1.66
C ARG A 94 11.32 -11.35 0.34
N LEU A 95 10.66 -10.92 -0.73
CA LEU A 95 10.82 -11.48 -2.07
C LEU A 95 11.61 -10.55 -3.01
N THR A 96 11.60 -9.25 -2.74
CA THR A 96 12.29 -8.23 -3.55
C THR A 96 13.13 -7.32 -2.65
N GLU A 97 14.35 -7.01 -3.08
CA GLU A 97 15.29 -6.16 -2.32
C GLU A 97 15.11 -4.67 -2.65
N PRO A 98 15.38 -3.76 -1.69
CA PRO A 98 15.34 -2.33 -1.93
C PRO A 98 16.37 -1.89 -2.98
N GLY A 99 16.07 -0.77 -3.66
CA GLY A 99 16.82 -0.23 -4.79
C GLY A 99 16.47 -0.87 -6.15
N GLN A 100 15.63 -1.91 -6.17
CA GLN A 100 15.20 -2.53 -7.42
C GLN A 100 14.07 -1.75 -8.10
N GLN A 101 14.10 -1.72 -9.43
CA GLN A 101 13.00 -1.25 -10.25
C GLN A 101 11.95 -2.36 -10.39
N VAL A 102 10.72 -2.06 -10.00
CA VAL A 102 9.60 -3.01 -10.00
C VAL A 102 8.46 -2.53 -10.88
N LYS A 103 7.62 -3.48 -11.29
CA LYS A 103 6.38 -3.20 -12.02
C LYS A 103 5.19 -3.41 -11.11
N ALA A 104 4.08 -2.74 -11.43
CA ALA A 104 2.81 -3.03 -10.79
C ALA A 104 2.53 -4.54 -10.82
N GLY A 105 2.31 -5.16 -9.66
CA GLY A 105 2.10 -6.60 -9.53
C GLY A 105 3.35 -7.43 -9.23
N THR A 106 4.55 -6.84 -9.24
CA THR A 106 5.77 -7.55 -8.79
C THR A 106 5.63 -7.94 -7.30
N PRO A 107 5.81 -9.23 -6.93
CA PRO A 107 5.79 -9.66 -5.53
C PRO A 107 6.91 -9.03 -4.70
N ILE A 108 6.57 -8.43 -3.57
CA ILE A 108 7.51 -7.74 -2.68
C ILE A 108 7.67 -8.50 -1.37
N LEU A 109 6.56 -8.89 -0.76
CA LEU A 109 6.51 -9.64 0.49
C LEU A 109 5.57 -10.83 0.36
N LYS A 110 5.85 -11.88 1.11
CA LYS A 110 4.88 -12.92 1.45
C LYS A 110 4.65 -12.92 2.96
N ILE A 111 3.43 -13.20 3.38
CA ILE A 111 3.02 -13.20 4.78
C ILE A 111 2.42 -14.54 5.21
N ASP A 112 2.74 -14.97 6.42
CA ASP A 112 2.01 -16.02 7.12
C ASP A 112 0.82 -15.38 7.84
N ARG A 113 -0.32 -15.37 7.17
CA ARG A 113 -1.53 -14.72 7.70
C ARG A 113 -2.03 -15.39 8.97
N ASP A 114 -2.01 -16.71 9.01
CA ASP A 114 -2.55 -17.47 10.14
C ASP A 114 -1.69 -17.25 11.38
N PHE A 115 -0.37 -17.15 11.20
CA PHE A 115 0.53 -16.72 12.27
C PHE A 115 0.21 -15.32 12.77
N ILE A 116 0.13 -14.32 11.88
CA ILE A 116 -0.10 -12.92 12.26
C ILE A 116 -1.45 -12.77 12.99
N LEU A 117 -2.51 -13.37 12.44
CA LEU A 117 -3.85 -13.36 13.05
C LEU A 117 -3.86 -14.15 14.38
N GLY A 118 -3.11 -15.25 14.46
CA GLY A 118 -2.94 -16.04 15.69
C GLY A 118 -2.25 -15.28 16.82
N LYS A 119 -1.49 -14.22 16.52
CA LYS A 119 -0.93 -13.27 17.50
C LYS A 119 -1.93 -12.19 17.92
N GLY A 120 -3.16 -12.20 17.41
CA GLY A 120 -4.21 -11.22 17.70
C GLY A 120 -4.06 -9.90 16.94
N LEU A 121 -3.13 -9.82 15.98
CA LEU A 121 -2.93 -8.64 15.16
C LEU A 121 -3.90 -8.63 13.97
N LYS A 122 -4.19 -7.43 13.46
CA LYS A 122 -5.10 -7.25 12.33
C LYS A 122 -4.33 -6.95 11.06
N LEU A 123 -4.76 -7.58 9.97
CA LEU A 123 -4.23 -7.34 8.61
C LEU A 123 -4.98 -6.20 7.89
N HIS A 124 -5.26 -5.10 8.59
CA HIS A 124 -5.62 -3.85 7.93
C HIS A 124 -4.33 -3.23 7.40
N THR A 125 -4.19 -3.19 6.08
CA THR A 125 -2.96 -2.79 5.38
C THR A 125 -3.15 -1.44 4.70
N PRO A 126 -2.68 -0.33 5.28
CA PRO A 126 -2.65 0.97 4.61
C PRO A 126 -1.82 0.95 3.31
N VAL A 127 -2.34 1.63 2.29
CA VAL A 127 -1.72 1.88 0.99
C VAL A 127 -1.82 3.38 0.73
N LEU A 128 -0.72 4.08 0.96
CA LEU A 128 -0.70 5.53 1.10
C LEU A 128 0.18 6.19 0.04
N ILE A 129 -0.19 7.41 -0.32
CA ILE A 129 0.71 8.42 -0.87
C ILE A 129 1.21 9.27 0.30
N THR A 130 2.51 9.24 0.56
CA THR A 130 3.13 9.91 1.74
C THR A 130 3.43 11.38 1.52
N ASN A 131 3.41 11.84 0.26
CA ASN A 131 3.54 13.25 -0.12
C ASN A 131 2.26 13.78 -0.78
N PRO A 132 1.10 13.76 -0.07
CA PRO A 132 -0.22 14.05 -0.65
C PRO A 132 -0.36 15.46 -1.23
N ASP A 133 0.47 16.41 -0.81
CA ASP A 133 0.50 17.76 -1.37
C ASP A 133 0.88 17.79 -2.86
N MET A 134 1.56 16.76 -3.37
CA MET A 134 1.90 16.62 -4.79
C MET A 134 0.75 16.10 -5.65
N VAL A 135 -0.38 15.71 -5.06
CA VAL A 135 -1.53 15.15 -5.80
C VAL A 135 -2.82 15.90 -5.55
N LYS A 136 -3.76 15.76 -6.48
CA LYS A 136 -5.13 16.25 -6.39
C LYS A 136 -6.09 15.19 -6.94
N ASP A 137 -7.38 15.42 -6.74
CA ASP A 137 -8.46 14.52 -7.17
C ASP A 137 -8.23 13.07 -6.70
N MET A 138 -7.68 12.88 -5.49
CA MET A 138 -7.47 11.56 -4.92
C MET A 138 -8.83 10.91 -4.61
N LYS A 139 -9.07 9.73 -5.18
CA LYS A 139 -10.33 8.98 -5.04
C LYS A 139 -10.04 7.53 -4.69
N PRO A 140 -10.13 7.15 -3.41
CA PRO A 140 -9.99 5.76 -3.00
C PRO A 140 -11.25 4.96 -3.39
N VAL A 141 -11.06 3.69 -3.72
CA VAL A 141 -12.13 2.75 -3.99
C VAL A 141 -12.44 2.02 -2.68
N ILE A 142 -13.60 2.27 -2.08
CA ILE A 142 -13.98 1.73 -0.76
C ILE A 142 -15.05 0.64 -0.88
N GLY A 143 -14.97 -0.38 -0.03
CA GLY A 143 -15.98 -1.43 0.10
C GLY A 143 -15.99 -2.45 -1.04
N LYS A 144 -14.90 -2.58 -1.80
CA LYS A 144 -14.78 -3.52 -2.91
C LYS A 144 -13.85 -4.67 -2.56
N THR A 145 -14.20 -5.87 -2.98
CA THR A 145 -13.27 -7.00 -3.03
C THR A 145 -12.33 -6.79 -4.20
N VAL A 146 -11.03 -6.91 -3.96
CA VAL A 146 -9.96 -6.65 -4.92
C VAL A 146 -8.96 -7.80 -4.93
N THR A 147 -8.35 -8.02 -6.09
CA THR A 147 -7.31 -9.02 -6.33
C THR A 147 -5.96 -8.33 -6.46
N ALA A 148 -4.97 -8.82 -5.72
CA ALA A 148 -3.58 -8.35 -5.81
C ALA A 148 -3.11 -8.31 -7.27
N GLY A 149 -2.41 -7.24 -7.66
CA GLY A 149 -1.82 -7.15 -9.00
C GLY A 149 -2.78 -6.67 -10.10
N ASN A 150 -4.09 -6.60 -9.84
CA ASN A 150 -5.10 -6.43 -10.89
C ASN A 150 -6.01 -5.20 -10.68
N ASP A 151 -6.75 -5.18 -9.58
CA ASP A 151 -7.84 -4.22 -9.38
C ASP A 151 -7.31 -2.86 -8.92
N THR A 152 -7.97 -1.79 -9.35
CA THR A 152 -7.61 -0.42 -8.94
C THR A 152 -8.17 -0.08 -7.56
N VAL A 153 -7.33 0.46 -6.68
CA VAL A 153 -7.71 0.84 -5.30
C VAL A 153 -7.67 2.35 -5.05
N LEU A 154 -6.90 3.09 -5.83
CA LEU A 154 -6.77 4.54 -5.71
C LEU A 154 -6.56 5.16 -7.09
N THR A 155 -7.26 6.26 -7.38
CA THR A 155 -6.97 7.12 -8.54
C THR A 155 -6.59 8.52 -8.07
N TYR A 156 -5.72 9.20 -8.81
CA TYR A 156 -5.23 10.52 -8.46
C TYR A 156 -4.65 11.25 -9.69
N LYS A 157 -4.38 12.55 -9.56
CA LYS A 157 -3.65 13.35 -10.54
C LYS A 157 -2.48 14.07 -9.88
N VAL A 158 -1.33 14.08 -10.54
CA VAL A 158 -0.16 14.85 -10.06
C VAL A 158 -0.40 16.35 -10.27
N LYS A 159 -0.11 17.18 -9.26
CA LYS A 159 -0.28 18.64 -9.30
C LYS A 159 0.68 19.36 -10.21
#